data_AF-A0A6J3FTC9-F1
#
_entry.id   AF-A0A6J3FTC9-F1
#
_cell.length_a   1.000
_cell.length_b   1.000
_cell.length_c   1.000
_cell.angle_alpha   90.00
_cell.angle_beta   90.00
_cell.angle_gamma   90.00
#
_symmetry.space_group_name_H-M   'P 1'
#
loop_
_entity.id
_entity.type
_entity.pdbx_description
1 polymer ?
#
loop_
_entity_poly.entity_id
_entity_poly.type
_entity_poly.pdbx_seq_one_letter_code
_entity_poly.pdbx_strand_id
1 'polypeptide(L)'
;MLACCGNLRRQVPANYILLGVFTVLQGLLLGAVSVFYKANEVLWATAATALVTLALTLFALQTKWLHLLYAGLGTVIFSLYLVMDVQLMLGGHHHYSLDPEEYVFAVLNIYLDIINLFLFILHLIGLGR
;
A
#
# COMPACT_ATOMS: atom_id res chain seq x y z
N MET A 1 -0.30 14.37 -29.12
CA MET A 1 0.28 13.56 -30.22
C MET A 1 1.06 12.33 -29.74
N LEU A 2 1.52 12.26 -28.48
CA LEU A 2 2.27 11.10 -27.94
C LEU A 2 1.46 9.80 -27.74
N ALA A 3 0.13 9.87 -27.82
CA ALA A 3 -0.75 8.69 -27.73
C ALA A 3 -0.76 7.81 -28.99
N CYS A 4 -0.22 8.29 -30.12
CA CYS A 4 -0.22 7.54 -31.39
C CYS A 4 0.87 6.46 -31.48
N CYS A 5 1.88 6.47 -30.59
CA CYS A 5 2.98 5.50 -30.63
C CYS A 5 3.06 4.68 -29.33
N GLY A 6 2.31 3.59 -29.26
CA GLY A 6 2.26 2.72 -28.07
C GLY A 6 3.59 2.04 -27.71
N ASN A 7 4.51 1.92 -28.67
CA ASN A 7 5.83 1.31 -28.50
C ASN A 7 6.78 2.15 -27.61
N LEU A 8 6.70 3.48 -27.69
CA LEU A 8 7.66 4.38 -27.02
C LEU A 8 7.42 4.51 -25.51
N ARG A 9 6.22 4.13 -25.03
CA ARG A 9 5.83 4.13 -23.60
C ARG A 9 6.49 3.02 -22.79
N ARG A 10 6.82 1.87 -23.40
CA ARG A 10 7.37 0.69 -22.70
C ARG A 10 8.87 0.52 -22.84
N GLN A 11 9.52 1.31 -23.70
CA GLN A 11 10.95 1.19 -23.98
C GLN A 11 11.76 2.13 -23.09
N VAL A 12 12.54 1.57 -22.17
CA VAL A 12 13.61 2.30 -21.46
C VAL A 12 14.85 2.35 -22.37
N PRO A 13 15.54 3.50 -22.53
CA PRO A 13 15.41 4.77 -21.81
C PRO A 13 14.48 5.81 -22.45
N ALA A 14 13.91 5.52 -23.63
CA ALA A 14 13.21 6.49 -24.46
C ALA A 14 12.01 7.17 -23.75
N ASN A 15 11.27 6.44 -22.91
CA ASN A 15 10.12 6.98 -22.17
C ASN A 15 10.50 8.15 -21.23
N TYR A 16 11.63 8.04 -20.52
CA TYR A 16 12.09 9.10 -19.60
C TYR A 16 12.61 10.33 -20.33
N ILE A 17 13.35 10.13 -21.43
CA ILE A 17 13.86 11.24 -22.26
C ILE A 17 12.68 12.03 -22.85
N LEU A 18 11.66 11.33 -23.34
CA LEU A 18 10.47 11.94 -23.91
C LEU A 18 9.66 12.74 -22.87
N LEU A 19 9.51 12.20 -21.66
CA LEU A 19 8.89 12.90 -20.54
C LEU A 19 9.70 14.15 -20.16
N GLY A 20 11.03 14.04 -20.14
CA GLY A 20 11.92 15.17 -19.91
C GLY A 20 11.73 16.28 -20.94
N VAL A 21 11.74 15.95 -22.24
CA VAL A 21 11.51 16.94 -23.30
C VAL A 21 10.11 17.57 -23.19
N PHE A 22 9.08 16.77 -22.93
CA PHE A 22 7.71 17.28 -22.78
C PHE A 22 7.56 18.23 -21.58
N THR A 23 8.13 17.86 -20.42
CA THR A 23 8.09 18.71 -19.21
C THR A 23 8.83 20.02 -19.42
N VAL A 24 9.98 20.00 -20.10
CA VAL A 24 10.72 21.22 -20.46
C VAL A 24 9.92 22.11 -21.40
N LEU A 25 9.34 21.55 -22.47
CA LEU A 25 8.52 22.32 -23.42
C LEU A 25 7.30 22.94 -22.72
N GLN A 26 6.59 22.17 -21.89
CA GLN A 26 5.42 22.68 -21.17
C GLN A 26 5.80 23.74 -20.13
N GLY A 27 6.95 23.57 -19.45
CA GLY A 27 7.50 24.57 -18.53
C GLY A 27 7.87 25.88 -19.22
N LEU A 28 8.53 25.80 -20.39
CA LEU A 28 8.85 26.98 -21.20
C LEU A 28 7.59 27.73 -21.66
N LEU A 29 6.58 26.99 -22.14
CA LEU A 29 5.30 27.57 -22.56
C LEU A 29 4.57 28.26 -21.39
N LEU A 30 4.47 27.60 -20.24
CA LEU A 30 3.86 28.19 -19.03
C LEU A 30 4.64 29.42 -18.53
N GLY A 31 5.96 29.37 -18.58
CA GLY A 31 6.83 30.49 -18.23
C GLY A 31 6.71 31.68 -19.18
N ALA A 32 6.52 31.44 -20.48
CA ALA A 32 6.25 32.52 -21.44
C ALA A 32 4.87 33.16 -21.19
N VAL A 33 3.86 32.36 -20.85
CA VAL A 33 2.50 32.84 -20.56
C VAL A 33 2.45 33.64 -19.27
N SER A 34 3.23 33.28 -18.24
CA SER A 34 3.20 33.98 -16.94
C SER A 34 3.62 35.45 -17.01
N VAL A 35 4.39 35.85 -18.02
CA VAL A 35 4.81 37.25 -18.26
C VAL A 35 3.62 38.18 -18.57
N PHE A 36 2.52 37.64 -19.08
CA PHE A 36 1.31 38.42 -19.37
C PHE A 36 0.43 38.68 -18.13
N TYR A 37 0.78 38.08 -16.97
CA TYR A 37 0.02 38.18 -15.73
C TYR A 37 0.82 38.95 -14.66
N LYS A 38 0.11 39.60 -13.74
CA LYS A 38 0.75 40.25 -12.58
C LYS A 38 1.35 39.20 -11.64
N ALA A 39 2.51 39.51 -11.07
CA ALA A 39 3.26 38.62 -10.19
C ALA A 39 2.43 38.09 -9.01
N ASN A 40 1.55 38.92 -8.43
CA ASN A 40 0.69 38.53 -7.31
C ASN A 40 -0.29 37.40 -7.70
N GLU A 41 -0.89 37.46 -8.89
CA GLU A 41 -1.84 36.44 -9.36
C GLU A 41 -1.15 35.10 -9.59
N VAL A 42 0.04 35.14 -10.22
CA VAL A 42 0.86 33.95 -10.50
C VAL A 42 1.33 33.31 -9.19
N LEU A 43 1.69 34.13 -8.19
CA LEU A 43 2.14 33.65 -6.88
C LEU A 43 1.04 32.89 -6.13
N TRP A 44 -0.19 33.42 -6.08
CA TRP A 44 -1.30 32.72 -5.44
C TRP A 44 -1.66 31.41 -6.16
N ALA A 45 -1.67 31.41 -7.49
CA ALA A 45 -1.97 30.21 -8.29
C ALA A 45 -0.91 29.11 -8.12
N THR A 46 0.37 29.48 -8.12
CA THR A 46 1.47 28.53 -7.88
C THR A 46 1.49 28.03 -6.44
N ALA A 47 1.23 28.89 -5.46
CA ALA A 47 1.11 28.49 -4.06
C ALA A 47 -0.06 27.51 -3.83
N ALA A 48 -1.23 27.77 -4.44
CA ALA A 48 -2.38 26.88 -4.32
C ALA A 48 -2.12 25.50 -4.97
N THR A 49 -1.53 25.46 -6.16
CA THR A 49 -1.21 24.19 -6.83
C THR A 49 -0.11 23.42 -6.09
N ALA A 50 0.90 24.09 -5.55
CA ALA A 50 1.92 23.48 -4.69
C ALA A 50 1.31 22.90 -3.40
N LEU A 51 0.40 23.63 -2.74
CA LEU A 51 -0.28 23.16 -1.53
C LEU A 51 -1.09 21.88 -1.82
N VAL A 52 -1.91 21.89 -2.88
CA VAL A 52 -2.77 20.75 -3.23
C VAL A 52 -1.92 19.52 -3.58
N THR A 53 -0.87 19.69 -4.39
CA THR A 53 0.02 18.59 -4.78
C THR A 53 0.77 18.01 -3.58
N LEU A 54 1.24 18.87 -2.67
CA LEU A 54 1.91 18.44 -1.44
C LEU A 54 0.94 17.71 -0.50
N ALA A 55 -0.27 18.23 -0.31
CA ALA A 55 -1.30 17.60 0.52
C ALA A 55 -1.66 16.20 0.02
N LEU A 56 -1.89 16.04 -1.29
CA LEU A 56 -2.17 14.73 -1.90
C LEU A 56 -0.99 13.77 -1.75
N THR A 57 0.25 14.27 -1.89
CA THR A 57 1.46 13.46 -1.73
C THR A 57 1.60 12.97 -0.29
N LEU A 58 1.40 13.84 0.70
CA LEU A 58 1.43 13.45 2.12
C LEU A 58 0.32 12.47 2.47
N PHE A 59 -0.90 12.69 1.97
CA PHE A 59 -2.01 11.76 2.17
C PHE A 59 -1.72 10.38 1.59
N ALA A 60 -1.18 10.32 0.37
CA ALA A 60 -0.80 9.06 -0.27
C ALA A 60 0.32 8.33 0.48
N LEU A 61 1.27 9.06 1.09
CA LEU A 61 2.30 8.47 1.95
C LEU A 61 1.70 7.94 3.27
N GLN A 62 0.83 8.71 3.91
CA GLN A 62 0.18 8.31 5.17
C GLN A 62 -0.59 7.00 5.03
N THR A 63 -1.38 6.84 3.96
CA THR A 63 -2.14 5.60 3.73
C THR A 63 -1.23 4.38 3.62
N LYS A 64 -0.09 4.49 2.92
CA LYS A 64 0.87 3.38 2.78
C LYS A 64 1.45 2.95 4.13
N TRP A 65 1.89 3.91 4.94
CA TRP A 65 2.47 3.63 6.26
C TRP A 65 1.46 3.02 7.23
N LEU A 66 0.24 3.55 7.28
CA LEU A 66 -0.84 3.00 8.12
C LEU A 66 -1.18 1.57 7.72
N HIS A 67 -1.23 1.29 6.42
CA HIS A 67 -1.58 -0.04 5.92
C HIS A 67 -0.49 -1.07 6.22
N LEU A 68 0.78 -0.67 6.12
CA LEU A 68 1.92 -1.51 6.49
C LEU A 68 1.97 -1.78 8.00
N LEU A 69 1.68 -0.77 8.82
CA LEU A 69 1.58 -0.93 10.27
C LEU A 69 0.43 -1.87 10.67
N TYR A 70 -0.74 -1.71 10.05
CA TYR A 70 -1.90 -2.57 10.32
C TYR A 70 -1.63 -4.03 9.95
N ALA A 71 -1.06 -4.28 8.77
CA ALA A 71 -0.71 -5.62 8.32
C ALA A 71 0.35 -6.27 9.22
N GLY A 72 1.38 -5.49 9.60
CA GLY A 72 2.45 -5.95 10.48
C GLY A 72 1.97 -6.29 11.89
N LEU A 73 1.23 -5.38 12.53
CA LEU A 73 0.65 -5.62 13.85
C LEU A 73 -0.34 -6.78 13.84
N GLY A 74 -1.21 -6.86 12.83
CA GLY A 74 -2.15 -7.96 12.67
C GLY A 74 -1.44 -9.32 12.60
N THR A 75 -0.37 -9.42 11.81
CA THR A 75 0.44 -10.65 11.70
C THR A 75 1.04 -11.05 13.05
N VAL A 76 1.63 -10.11 13.79
CA VAL A 76 2.24 -10.38 15.10
C VAL A 76 1.18 -10.83 16.11
N ILE A 77 0.07 -10.11 16.22
CA ILE A 77 -1.01 -10.42 17.18
C ILE A 77 -1.63 -11.78 16.88
N PHE A 78 -1.97 -12.07 15.62
CA PHE A 78 -2.53 -13.39 15.25
C PHE A 78 -1.54 -14.53 15.46
N SER A 79 -0.23 -14.29 15.25
CA SER A 79 0.78 -15.30 15.53
C SER A 79 0.86 -15.65 17.02
N LEU A 80 0.76 -14.64 17.91
CA LEU A 80 0.72 -14.86 19.36
C LEU A 80 -0.58 -15.54 19.80
N TYR A 81 -1.70 -15.17 19.18
CA TYR A 81 -3.00 -15.79 19.43
C TYR A 81 -2.96 -17.29 19.12
N LEU A 82 -2.45 -17.68 17.95
CA LEU A 82 -2.32 -19.09 17.56
C LEU A 82 -1.47 -19.87 18.58
N VAL A 83 -0.34 -19.32 19.02
CA VAL A 83 0.50 -19.96 20.05
C VAL A 83 -0.29 -20.15 21.35
N MET A 84 -1.05 -19.15 21.80
CA MET A 84 -1.88 -19.27 23.00
C MET A 84 -2.97 -20.32 22.84
N ASP A 85 -3.67 -20.34 21.70
CA ASP A 85 -4.77 -21.26 21.42
C ASP A 85 -4.29 -22.72 21.43
N VAL A 86 -3.15 -22.98 20.78
CA VAL A 86 -2.51 -24.31 20.76
C VAL A 86 -2.04 -24.72 22.16
N GLN A 87 -1.49 -23.81 22.96
CA GLN A 87 -1.06 -24.12 24.33
C GLN A 87 -2.25 -24.46 25.23
N LEU A 88 -3.40 -23.81 25.03
CA LEU A 88 -4.61 -24.07 25.80
C LEU A 88 -5.24 -25.42 25.41
N MET A 89 -5.16 -25.80 24.13
CA MET A 89 -5.60 -27.10 23.63
C MET A 89 -4.68 -28.26 24.04
N LEU A 90 -3.35 -28.04 24.10
CA LEU A 90 -2.35 -29.08 24.40
C LEU A 90 -1.93 -29.16 25.88
N GLY A 91 -2.15 -28.11 26.68
CA GLY A 91 -1.65 -27.97 28.05
C GLY A 91 -2.48 -28.68 29.13
N GLY A 92 -3.56 -29.38 28.77
CA GLY A 92 -4.45 -30.04 29.72
C GLY A 92 -3.97 -31.42 30.19
N HIS A 93 -3.96 -31.68 31.50
CA HIS A 93 -3.78 -33.00 32.12
C HIS A 93 -5.01 -33.92 31.92
N HIS A 94 -5.56 -34.01 30.71
CA HIS A 94 -6.73 -34.83 30.44
C HIS A 94 -6.33 -36.20 29.87
N HIS A 95 -6.56 -37.24 30.67
CA HIS A 95 -6.51 -38.64 30.24
C HIS A 95 -7.51 -38.83 29.08
N TYR A 96 -6.96 -39.08 27.89
CA TYR A 96 -7.64 -39.11 26.60
C TYR A 96 -8.91 -39.99 26.58
N SER A 97 -10.05 -39.31 26.53
CA SER A 97 -11.32 -39.77 25.96
C SER A 97 -11.97 -38.54 25.32
N LEU A 98 -11.26 -37.90 24.38
CA LEU A 98 -11.80 -36.78 23.61
C LEU A 98 -12.94 -37.34 22.76
N ASP A 99 -14.15 -36.85 23.01
CA ASP A 99 -15.29 -37.16 22.16
C ASP A 99 -14.96 -36.67 20.72
N PRO A 100 -15.26 -37.45 19.67
CA PRO A 100 -14.95 -37.08 18.28
C PRO A 100 -15.31 -35.63 17.90
N GLU A 101 -16.34 -35.08 18.52
CA GLU A 101 -16.83 -33.72 18.28
C GLU A 101 -15.86 -32.63 18.79
N GLU A 102 -15.20 -32.84 19.93
CA GLU A 102 -14.27 -31.87 20.52
C GLU A 102 -12.95 -31.77 19.74
N TYR A 103 -12.47 -32.91 19.23
CA TYR A 103 -11.31 -32.96 18.33
C TYR A 103 -11.59 -32.24 17.01
N VAL A 104 -12.76 -32.46 16.40
CA VAL A 104 -13.14 -31.78 15.15
C VAL A 104 -13.21 -30.27 15.35
N PHE A 105 -13.74 -29.81 16.48
CA PHE A 105 -13.79 -28.38 16.81
C PHE A 105 -12.40 -27.76 17.01
N ALA A 106 -11.50 -28.43 17.72
CA ALA A 106 -10.12 -27.96 17.92
C ALA A 106 -9.36 -27.82 16.59
N VAL A 107 -9.47 -28.84 15.72
CA VAL A 107 -8.84 -28.79 14.39
C VAL A 107 -9.46 -27.68 13.53
N LEU A 108 -10.77 -27.45 13.62
CA LEU A 108 -11.44 -26.37 12.88
C LEU A 108 -10.94 -24.98 13.29
N ASN A 109 -10.78 -24.71 14.60
CA ASN A 109 -10.26 -23.43 15.08
C ASN A 109 -8.81 -23.21 14.65
N ILE A 110 -7.94 -24.23 14.80
CA ILE A 110 -6.56 -24.14 14.33
C ILE A 110 -6.51 -23.89 12.81
N TYR A 111 -7.41 -24.53 12.04
CA TYR A 111 -7.48 -24.31 10.60
C TYR A 111 -7.86 -22.86 10.24
N LEU A 112 -8.85 -22.28 10.92
CA LEU A 112 -9.24 -20.89 10.71
C LEU A 112 -8.13 -19.91 11.08
N ASP A 113 -7.40 -20.16 12.16
CA ASP A 113 -6.28 -19.31 12.59
C ASP A 113 -5.11 -19.36 11.60
N ILE A 114 -4.80 -20.53 11.04
CA ILE A 114 -3.78 -20.67 9.99
C ILE A 114 -4.20 -19.90 8.73
N ILE A 115 -5.47 -19.97 8.31
CA ILE A 115 -5.97 -19.19 7.18
C ILE A 115 -5.85 -17.70 7.43
N ASN A 116 -6.28 -17.23 8.61
CA ASN A 116 -6.22 -15.82 8.97
C ASN A 116 -4.78 -15.30 8.98
N LEU A 117 -3.84 -16.06 9.56
CA LEU A 117 -2.42 -15.73 9.55
C LEU A 117 -1.86 -15.64 8.12
N PHE A 118 -2.22 -16.59 7.27
CA PHE A 118 -1.81 -16.59 5.86
C PHE A 118 -2.32 -15.36 5.11
N LEU A 119 -3.58 -14.95 5.34
CA LEU A 119 -4.15 -13.75 4.74
C LEU A 119 -3.42 -12.47 5.18
N PHE A 120 -3.08 -12.35 6.47
CA PHE A 120 -2.28 -11.22 6.97
C PHE A 120 -0.88 -11.16 6.35
N ILE A 121 -0.23 -12.32 6.19
CA ILE A 121 1.09 -12.41 5.53
C ILE A 121 0.98 -12.02 4.05
N LEU A 122 -0.03 -12.51 3.33
CA LEU A 122 -0.27 -12.12 1.93
C LEU A 122 -0.52 -10.62 1.80
N HIS A 123 -1.28 -10.04 2.72
CA HIS A 123 -1.55 -8.61 2.75
C HIS A 123 -0.27 -7.80 2.96
N LEU A 124 0.61 -8.25 3.85
CA LEU A 124 1.91 -7.64 4.10
C LEU A 124 2.86 -7.74 2.89
N ILE A 125 2.91 -8.90 2.22
CA ILE A 125 3.72 -9.11 1.00
C ILE A 125 3.15 -8.29 -0.16
N GLY A 126 1.83 -8.24 -0.31
CA GLY A 126 1.13 -7.47 -1.35
C GLY A 126 1.36 -5.97 -1.22
N LEU A 127 1.53 -5.46 0.01
CA LEU A 127 1.92 -4.08 0.29
C LEU A 127 3.37 -3.75 -0.03
N GLY A 128 4.24 -4.76 -0.09
CA GLY A 128 5.67 -4.62 -0.39
C GLY A 128 6.00 -4.58 -1.90
N ARG A 129 5.00 -4.65 -2.78
CA ARG A 129 5.15 -4.63 -4.25
C ARG A 129 4.51 -3.39 -4.86
#